data_AF-A0A1E2SM08-F1
#
_entry.id   AF-A0A1E2SM08-F1
#
_cell.length_a   1.000
_cell.length_b   1.000
_cell.length_c   1.000
_cell.angle_alpha   90.00
_cell.angle_beta   90.00
_cell.angle_gamma   90.00
#
_symmetry.space_group_name_H-M   'P 1'
#
loop_
_entity.id
_entity.type
_entity.pdbx_description
1 polymer ?
#
loop_
_entity_poly.entity_id
_entity_poly.type
_entity_poly.pdbx_seq_one_letter_code
_entity_poly.pdbx_strand_id
1 'polypeptide(L)'
;MIPITEVWVDGRIVPREEGVLPVMTHALHYAGAVYEGIRAYDGVPFELQRHAERLAASAAHLRFKLPLSVELICEETRDYLGVMSRGVVSAIRS
;
A
#
# COMPACT_ATOMS: atom_id res chain seq x y z
N MET A 1 15.57 11.05 -1.07
CA MET A 1 14.26 10.36 -1.08
C MET A 1 14.38 9.22 -2.09
N ILE A 2 14.12 7.97 -1.70
CA ILE A 2 14.20 6.82 -2.61
C ILE A 2 13.11 7.00 -3.68
N PRO A 3 13.44 6.87 -4.99
CA PRO A 3 12.44 6.99 -6.05
C PRO A 3 11.48 5.80 -5.98
N ILE A 4 10.18 6.09 -5.93
CA ILE A 4 9.12 5.09 -6.05
C ILE A 4 8.88 4.86 -7.54
N THR A 5 9.17 3.67 -8.03
CA THR A 5 9.06 3.29 -9.45
C THR A 5 7.78 2.51 -9.74
N GLU A 6 7.33 1.67 -8.81
CA GLU A 6 6.10 0.89 -8.92
C GLU A 6 5.18 1.14 -7.71
N VAL A 7 3.88 0.99 -7.94
CA VAL A 7 2.84 1.11 -6.92
C VAL A 7 1.85 -0.04 -7.04
N TRP A 8 1.31 -0.46 -5.90
CA TRP A 8 0.23 -1.45 -5.85
C TRP A 8 -1.13 -0.75 -5.99
N VAL A 9 -1.98 -1.21 -6.90
CA VAL A 9 -3.34 -0.71 -7.14
C VAL A 9 -4.26 -1.89 -7.43
N ASP A 10 -5.28 -2.09 -6.58
CA ASP A 10 -6.36 -3.08 -6.75
C ASP A 10 -5.89 -4.48 -7.20
N GLY A 11 -4.85 -5.01 -6.52
CA GLY A 11 -4.30 -6.35 -6.76
C GLY A 11 -3.24 -6.43 -7.85
N ARG A 12 -2.72 -5.29 -8.31
CA ARG A 12 -1.68 -5.24 -9.36
C ARG A 12 -0.57 -4.28 -8.98
N ILE A 13 0.66 -4.65 -9.28
CA ILE A 13 1.81 -3.76 -9.18
C ILE A 13 2.06 -3.16 -10.56
N VAL A 14 1.92 -1.84 -10.67
CA VAL A 14 1.99 -1.08 -11.92
C VAL A 14 3.07 -0.01 -11.85
N PRO A 15 3.58 0.51 -12.99
CA PRO A 15 4.42 1.69 -13.00
C PRO A 15 3.73 2.85 -12.26
N ARG A 16 4.50 3.66 -11.53
CA ARG A 16 3.98 4.75 -10.70
C ARG A 16 3.02 5.67 -11.47
N GLU A 17 3.33 5.97 -12.72
CA GLU A 17 2.55 6.82 -13.62
C GLU A 17 1.17 6.25 -13.99
N GLU A 18 0.98 4.93 -13.89
CA GLU A 18 -0.30 4.27 -14.13
C GLU A 18 -1.17 4.20 -12.86
N GLY A 19 -0.58 4.43 -11.68
CA GLY A 19 -1.28 4.45 -10.40
C GLY A 19 -2.11 5.71 -10.16
N VAL A 20 -3.11 5.94 -11.00
CA VAL A 20 -3.95 7.14 -11.00
C VAL A 20 -5.32 6.89 -10.38
N LEU A 21 -5.86 7.89 -9.69
CA LEU A 21 -7.23 7.91 -9.16
C LEU A 21 -8.03 9.01 -9.86
N PRO A 22 -9.33 8.81 -10.15
CA PRO A 22 -10.18 9.86 -10.69
C PRO A 22 -10.24 11.06 -9.74
N VAL A 23 -10.13 12.28 -10.27
CA VAL A 23 -10.22 13.50 -9.45
C VAL A 23 -11.54 13.55 -8.68
N MET A 24 -12.63 13.05 -9.27
CA MET A 24 -13.96 13.02 -8.65
C MET A 24 -14.12 11.96 -7.55
N THR A 25 -13.04 11.30 -7.09
CA THR A 25 -13.12 10.35 -5.98
C THR A 25 -13.49 11.04 -4.67
N HIS A 26 -14.31 10.34 -3.88
CA HIS A 26 -14.70 10.79 -2.54
C HIS A 26 -13.49 10.90 -1.60
N ALA A 27 -12.48 10.04 -1.78
CA ALA A 27 -11.24 10.07 -1.01
C ALA A 27 -10.50 11.41 -1.14
N LEU A 28 -10.54 12.04 -2.33
CA LEU A 28 -9.87 13.32 -2.59
C LEU A 28 -10.70 14.50 -2.08
N HIS A 29 -12.00 14.52 -2.35
CA HIS A 29 -12.87 15.66 -2.04
C HIS A 29 -13.26 15.75 -0.57
N TYR A 30 -13.38 14.61 0.11
CA TYR A 30 -13.93 14.53 1.47
C TYR A 30 -13.01 13.81 2.45
N ALA A 31 -11.76 13.52 2.06
CA ALA A 31 -10.82 12.73 2.84
C ALA A 31 -11.41 11.37 3.30
N GLY A 32 -12.37 10.82 2.54
CA GLY A 32 -13.06 9.58 2.87
C GLY A 32 -12.21 8.36 2.52
N ALA A 33 -11.14 8.14 3.28
CA ALA A 33 -10.22 7.03 3.15
C ALA A 33 -9.68 6.61 4.52
N VAL A 34 -9.12 5.40 4.59
CA VAL A 34 -8.32 4.93 5.74
C VAL A 34 -6.93 4.59 5.24
N TYR A 35 -5.91 4.76 6.08
CA TYR A 35 -4.52 4.47 5.72
C TYR A 35 -3.74 3.95 6.92
N GLU A 36 -2.60 3.33 6.63
CA GLU A 36 -1.63 2.88 7.62
C GLU A 36 -0.22 3.29 7.20
N GLY A 37 0.59 3.67 8.18
CA GLY A 37 2.02 3.93 7.98
C GLY A 37 2.83 2.78 8.54
N ILE A 38 3.55 2.05 7.68
CA ILE A 38 4.35 0.88 8.06
C ILE A 38 5.82 1.15 7.71
N ARG A 39 6.72 0.88 8.65
CA ARG A 39 8.16 0.89 8.38
C ARG A 39 8.63 -0.53 8.05
N ALA A 40 9.54 -0.63 7.09
CA ALA A 40 10.26 -1.87 6.80
C ALA A 40 11.74 -1.71 7.14
N TYR A 41 12.31 -2.74 7.76
CA TYR A 41 13.72 -2.84 8.11
C TYR A 41 14.28 -4.04 7.36
N ASP A 42 15.31 -3.82 6.54
CA ASP A 42 15.90 -4.87 5.69
C ASP A 42 14.86 -5.66 4.87
N GLY A 43 13.86 -4.94 4.34
CA GLY A 43 12.76 -5.52 3.56
C GLY A 43 11.66 -6.20 4.39
N VAL A 44 11.79 -6.25 5.72
CA VAL A 44 10.81 -6.87 6.61
C VAL A 44 9.91 -5.79 7.24
N PRO A 45 8.59 -5.83 7.03
CA PRO A 45 7.67 -4.86 7.62
C PRO A 45 7.50 -5.11 9.13
N PHE A 46 7.59 -4.04 9.92
CA PHE A 46 7.45 -4.10 11.38
C PHE A 46 5.97 -4.19 11.78
N GLU A 47 5.62 -5.17 12.62
CA GLU A 47 4.28 -5.37 13.20
C GLU A 47 3.13 -5.41 12.15
N LEU A 48 3.39 -5.94 10.95
CA LEU A 48 2.48 -5.86 9.79
C LEU A 48 1.04 -6.30 10.09
N GLN A 49 0.86 -7.42 10.80
CA GLN A 49 -0.46 -7.94 11.18
C GLN A 49 -1.28 -6.90 11.96
N ARG A 50 -0.65 -6.25 12.97
CA ARG A 50 -1.34 -5.24 13.80
C ARG A 50 -1.69 -3.99 13.02
N HIS A 51 -0.86 -3.61 12.06
CA HIS A 51 -1.18 -2.52 11.14
C HIS A 51 -2.38 -2.89 10.27
N ALA A 52 -2.40 -4.07 9.65
CA ALA A 52 -3.51 -4.52 8.81
C ALA A 52 -4.83 -4.66 9.59
N GLU A 53 -4.79 -5.17 10.82
CA GLU A 53 -5.95 -5.23 11.72
C GLU A 53 -6.47 -3.83 12.07
N ARG A 54 -5.58 -2.87 12.33
CA ARG A 54 -5.96 -1.48 12.63
C ARG A 54 -6.56 -0.77 11.40
N LEU A 55 -6.05 -1.07 10.20
CA LEU A 55 -6.66 -0.59 8.96
C LEU A 55 -8.09 -1.12 8.80
N ALA A 56 -8.30 -2.42 9.01
CA ALA A 56 -9.62 -3.05 8.94
C ALA A 56 -10.59 -2.51 9.99
N ALA A 57 -10.13 -2.30 11.23
CA ALA A 57 -10.92 -1.67 12.28
C ALA A 57 -11.31 -0.22 11.91
N SER A 58 -10.37 0.55 11.37
CA SER A 58 -10.61 1.93 10.92
C SER A 58 -11.65 1.96 9.79
N ALA A 59 -11.57 1.04 8.82
CA ALA A 59 -12.56 0.90 7.76
C ALA A 59 -13.95 0.58 8.34
N ALA A 60 -14.03 -0.34 9.30
CA ALA A 60 -15.29 -0.70 9.96
C ALA A 60 -15.91 0.48 10.72
N HIS A 61 -15.11 1.30 11.42
CA HIS A 61 -15.60 2.51 12.12
C HIS A 61 -16.22 3.53 11.16
N LEU A 62 -15.69 3.64 9.94
CA LEU A 62 -16.25 4.50 8.88
C LEU A 62 -17.32 3.81 8.03
N ARG A 63 -17.71 2.57 8.40
CA ARG A 63 -18.66 1.72 7.65
C ARG A 63 -18.21 1.44 6.21
N PHE A 64 -16.91 1.46 5.95
CA PHE A 64 -16.35 1.02 4.68
C PHE A 64 -16.29 -0.51 4.64
N LYS A 65 -16.70 -1.07 3.51
CA LYS A 65 -16.48 -2.49 3.22
C LYS A 65 -15.09 -2.63 2.62
N LEU A 66 -14.16 -3.19 3.39
CA LEU A 66 -12.83 -3.50 2.89
C LEU A 66 -12.92 -4.69 1.92
N PRO A 67 -12.39 -4.59 0.69
CA PRO A 67 -12.48 -5.67 -0.30
C PRO A 67 -11.45 -6.79 -0.05
N LEU A 68 -10.47 -6.56 0.82
CA LEU A 68 -9.40 -7.49 1.15
C LEU A 68 -9.53 -7.98 2.61
N SER A 69 -9.13 -9.22 2.87
CA SER A 69 -8.95 -9.70 4.25
C SER A 69 -7.63 -9.17 4.83
N VAL A 70 -7.50 -9.25 6.15
CA VAL A 70 -6.26 -8.84 6.86
C VAL A 70 -5.07 -9.67 6.39
N GLU A 71 -5.28 -10.97 6.16
CA GLU A 71 -4.26 -11.90 5.68
C GLU A 71 -3.79 -11.52 4.28
N LEU A 72 -4.73 -11.21 3.38
CA LEU A 72 -4.40 -10.81 2.02
C LEU A 72 -3.68 -9.45 1.99
N ILE A 73 -4.07 -8.48 2.83
CA ILE A 73 -3.33 -7.22 2.98
C ILE A 73 -1.87 -7.48 3.39
N CYS A 74 -1.66 -8.42 4.32
CA CYS A 74 -0.33 -8.78 4.77
C CYS A 74 0.49 -9.48 3.67
N GLU A 75 -0.13 -10.35 2.88
CA GLU A 75 0.48 -11.01 1.72
C GLU A 75 0.91 -10.00 0.66
N GLU A 76 -0.03 -9.20 0.17
CA GLU A 76 0.20 -8.18 -0.88
C GLU A 76 1.25 -7.13 -0.46
N THR A 77 1.29 -6.76 0.82
CA THR A 77 2.31 -5.83 1.33
C THR A 77 3.72 -6.43 1.27
N ARG A 78 3.88 -7.72 1.58
CA ARG A 78 5.19 -8.40 1.48
C ARG A 78 5.62 -8.54 0.03
N ASP A 79 4.70 -8.89 -0.85
CA ASP A 79 4.96 -9.02 -2.29
C ASP A 79 5.39 -7.67 -2.90
N TYR A 80 4.70 -6.59 -2.54
CA TYR A 80 5.06 -5.24 -2.95
C TYR A 80 6.47 -4.83 -2.48
N LEU A 81 6.82 -5.09 -1.21
CA LEU A 81 8.18 -4.82 -0.70
C LEU A 81 9.25 -5.62 -1.46
N GLY A 82 8.92 -6.86 -1.87
CA GLY A 82 9.75 -7.67 -2.74
C GLY A 82 10.03 -7.01 -4.10
N VAL A 83 9.04 -6.38 -4.73
CA VAL A 83 9.24 -5.63 -5.98
C VAL A 83 10.04 -4.35 -5.73
N MET A 84 9.64 -3.55 -4.73
CA MET A 84 10.25 -2.26 -4.44
C MET A 84 11.75 -2.40 -4.17
N SER A 85 12.17 -3.41 -3.41
CA SER A 85 13.60 -3.68 -3.14
C SER A 85 14.42 -3.93 -4.41
N ARG A 86 13.83 -4.53 -5.45
CA ARG A 86 14.49 -4.73 -6.76
C ARG A 86 14.59 -3.44 -7.57
N GLY A 87 13.52 -2.63 -7.57
CA GLY A 87 13.48 -1.34 -8.25
C GLY A 87 14.54 -0.37 -7.72
N VAL A 88 14.73 -0.32 -6.40
CA VAL A 88 15.76 0.51 -5.76
C VAL A 88 17.18 0.10 -6.16
N VAL A 89 17.47 -1.21 -6.20
CA VAL A 89 18.78 -1.72 -6.61
C VAL A 89 19.07 -1.39 -8.08
N SER A 90 18.05 -1.42 -8.95
CA SER A 90 18.17 -1.02 -10.36
C SER A 90 18.47 0.48 -10.50
N ALA A 91 17.71 1.34 -9.81
CA ALA A 91 17.82 2.80 -9.90
C ALA A 91 19.14 3.37 -9.35
N ILE A 92 19.83 2.66 -8.45
CA ILE A 92 21.15 3.06 -7.93
C ILE A 92 22.28 2.69 -8.90
N ARG A 93 22.05 1.72 -9.81
CA ARG A 93 23.06 1.20 -10.75
C ARG A 93 23.05 1.89 -12.13
N SER A 94 22.08 2.77 -12.39
CA SER A 94 21.94 3.59 -13.60
C SER A 94 22.42 5.01 -13.37
#